data_AF-A0A846DC81-F1
#
_entry.id   AF-A0A846DC81-F1
#
_cell.length_a   1.000
_cell.length_b   1.000
_cell.length_c   1.000
_cell.angle_alpha   90.00
_cell.angle_beta   90.00
_cell.angle_gamma   90.00
#
_symmetry.space_group_name_H-M   'P 1'
#
loop_
_entity.id
_entity.type
_entity.pdbx_description
1 polymer ?
#
loop_
_entity_poly.entity_id
_entity_poly.type
_entity_poly.pdbx_seq_one_letter_code
_entity_poly.pdbx_strand_id
1 'polypeptide(L)'
;NPDQVHIFFSAHGVPQSYVDEAGDPYQKEIEDCTRLIMKTLNRPNEYTLAYQSRVGPVEWLKPYTEDALQELGEKKVKDLLVVPISFVSEHIETLQEIDIEYREIAEEAGIKNFQRVPALNTHPIFIDSLASLVTESLKGPPCNFSEVIHPKENMKMYPQERWEWGMTTAAEVWNGRLAMLGFFALLLELISGHGPLHFVGLL
;
A
#
# COMPACT_ATOMS: atom_id res chain seq x y z
N ASN A 1 -9.56 -11.72 -26.09
CA ASN A 1 -10.44 -10.65 -26.61
C ASN A 1 -10.26 -9.45 -25.69
N PRO A 2 -9.77 -8.29 -26.16
CA PRO A 2 -9.51 -7.13 -25.29
C PRO A 2 -10.70 -6.67 -24.46
N ASP A 3 -11.95 -6.88 -24.93
CA ASP A 3 -13.17 -6.51 -24.20
C ASP A 3 -13.54 -7.46 -23.06
N GLN A 4 -12.84 -8.60 -22.93
CA GLN A 4 -13.10 -9.63 -21.92
C GLN A 4 -12.02 -9.70 -20.84
N VAL A 5 -10.98 -8.88 -20.95
CA VAL A 5 -9.90 -8.83 -19.96
C VAL A 5 -10.44 -8.17 -18.68
N HIS A 6 -10.20 -8.79 -17.53
CA HIS A 6 -10.55 -8.19 -16.23
C HIS A 6 -9.47 -7.18 -15.85
N ILE A 7 -9.87 -5.94 -15.56
CA ILE A 7 -8.94 -4.88 -15.16
C ILE A 7 -8.81 -4.88 -13.65
N PHE A 8 -7.59 -5.02 -13.14
CA PHE A 8 -7.33 -5.13 -11.71
C PHE A 8 -6.47 -3.95 -11.24
N PHE A 9 -7.08 -3.00 -10.56
CA PHE A 9 -6.36 -1.89 -9.96
C PHE A 9 -5.78 -2.35 -8.62
N SER A 10 -4.45 -2.27 -8.50
CA SER A 10 -3.74 -2.56 -7.24
C SER A 10 -3.22 -1.25 -6.65
N ALA A 11 -3.66 -0.94 -5.44
CA ALA A 11 -3.25 0.23 -4.67
C ALA A 11 -2.58 -0.21 -3.38
N HIS A 12 -1.57 0.50 -2.89
CA HIS A 12 -1.00 0.19 -1.58
C HIS A 12 -2.05 0.33 -0.47
N GLY A 13 -2.18 -0.66 0.40
CA GLY A 13 -3.11 -0.59 1.51
C GLY A 13 -2.70 0.46 2.53
N VAL A 14 -3.64 0.91 3.35
CA VAL A 14 -3.34 1.60 4.60
C VAL A 14 -4.13 0.94 5.73
N PRO A 15 -3.71 1.07 7.00
CA PRO A 15 -4.53 0.66 8.12
C PRO A 15 -5.93 1.29 8.04
N GLN A 16 -6.98 0.49 8.27
CA GLN A 16 -8.36 0.94 8.18
C GLN A 16 -8.65 2.12 9.13
N SER A 17 -7.98 2.15 10.29
CA SER A 17 -8.10 3.23 11.27
C SER A 17 -7.66 4.60 10.73
N TYR A 18 -6.79 4.67 9.73
CA TYR A 18 -6.40 5.95 9.12
C TYR A 18 -7.58 6.58 8.39
N VAL A 19 -8.38 5.77 7.71
CA VAL A 19 -9.57 6.25 7.02
C VAL A 19 -10.70 6.52 8.02
N ASP A 20 -10.97 5.58 8.92
CA ASP A 20 -12.15 5.65 9.78
C ASP A 20 -12.01 6.66 10.93
N GLU A 21 -10.86 6.65 11.61
CA GLU A 21 -10.64 7.48 12.80
C GLU A 21 -9.97 8.81 12.44
N ALA A 22 -8.98 8.77 11.54
CA ALA A 22 -8.24 9.95 11.12
C ALA A 22 -8.86 10.63 9.88
N GLY A 23 -9.84 10.03 9.22
CA GLY A 23 -10.50 10.69 8.09
C GLY A 23 -9.56 10.93 6.89
N ASP A 24 -8.55 10.07 6.72
CA ASP A 24 -7.65 10.10 5.57
C ASP A 24 -8.44 9.98 4.25
N PRO A 25 -8.27 10.89 3.28
CA PRO A 25 -9.00 10.86 2.01
C PRO A 25 -8.54 9.78 1.04
N TYR A 26 -7.42 9.10 1.31
CA TYR A 26 -6.73 8.19 0.39
C TYR A 26 -7.67 7.19 -0.29
N GLN A 27 -8.46 6.44 0.48
CA GLN A 27 -9.37 5.43 -0.06
C GLN A 27 -10.32 6.03 -1.09
N LYS A 28 -10.95 7.16 -0.73
CA LYS A 28 -11.92 7.83 -1.58
C LYS A 28 -11.27 8.34 -2.86
N GLU A 29 -10.08 8.94 -2.77
CA GLU A 29 -9.36 9.47 -3.93
C GLU A 29 -8.92 8.35 -4.88
N ILE A 30 -8.49 7.20 -4.36
CA ILE A 30 -8.15 6.02 -5.17
C ILE A 30 -9.38 5.42 -5.86
N GLU A 31 -10.50 5.29 -5.15
CA GLU A 31 -11.78 4.82 -5.72
C GLU A 31 -12.29 5.78 -6.82
N ASP A 32 -12.21 7.10 -6.58
CA ASP A 32 -12.59 8.12 -7.56
C ASP A 32 -11.66 8.12 -8.78
N CYS A 33 -10.35 7.99 -8.59
CA CYS A 33 -9.38 7.87 -9.67
C CYS A 33 -9.66 6.63 -10.53
N THR A 34 -9.89 5.47 -9.89
CA THR A 34 -10.26 4.22 -10.56
C THR A 34 -11.51 4.41 -11.42
N ARG A 35 -12.56 5.01 -10.87
CA ARG A 35 -13.80 5.31 -11.59
C ARG A 35 -13.56 6.25 -12.78
N LEU A 36 -12.72 7.27 -12.63
CA LEU A 36 -12.38 8.20 -13.71
C LEU A 36 -11.57 7.53 -14.83
N ILE A 37 -10.65 6.63 -14.49
CA ILE A 37 -9.90 5.83 -15.49
C ILE A 37 -10.87 4.97 -16.29
N MET A 38 -11.75 4.21 -15.61
CA MET A 38 -12.72 3.36 -16.30
C MET A 38 -13.70 4.14 -17.16
N LYS A 39 -14.17 5.31 -16.68
CA LYS A 39 -15.00 6.23 -17.47
C LYS A 39 -14.28 6.74 -18.72
N THR A 40 -12.98 7.08 -18.59
CA THR A 40 -12.18 7.59 -19.70
C THR A 40 -11.85 6.50 -20.71
N LEU A 41 -11.58 5.29 -20.23
CA LEU A 41 -11.35 4.10 -21.05
C LEU A 41 -12.60 3.78 -21.88
N ASN A 42 -13.80 3.95 -21.30
CA ASN A 42 -15.10 3.78 -21.96
C ASN A 42 -15.23 2.42 -22.68
N ARG A 43 -14.89 1.34 -21.96
CA ARG A 43 -14.95 -0.04 -22.44
C ARG A 43 -15.81 -0.89 -21.51
N PRO A 44 -16.35 -2.03 -21.99
CA PRO A 44 -17.22 -2.91 -21.19
C PRO A 44 -16.46 -3.82 -20.23
N ASN A 45 -15.16 -3.62 -20.04
CA ASN A 45 -14.34 -4.46 -19.17
C ASN A 45 -14.82 -4.38 -17.72
N GLU A 46 -15.03 -5.54 -17.10
CA GLU A 46 -15.18 -5.65 -15.65
C GLU A 46 -13.88 -5.24 -14.96
N TYR A 47 -14.00 -4.65 -13.76
CA TYR A 47 -12.84 -4.23 -13.00
C TYR A 47 -12.98 -4.49 -11.49
N THR A 48 -11.84 -4.69 -10.84
CA THR A 48 -11.71 -4.78 -9.38
C THR A 48 -10.65 -3.77 -8.93
N LEU A 49 -10.89 -3.11 -7.79
CA LEU A 49 -9.88 -2.37 -7.05
C LEU A 49 -9.59 -3.14 -5.77
N ALA A 50 -8.31 -3.40 -5.48
CA ALA A 50 -7.85 -4.08 -4.29
C ALA A 50 -6.61 -3.41 -3.70
N TYR A 51 -6.32 -3.73 -2.45
CA TYR A 51 -5.26 -3.14 -1.65
C TYR A 51 -4.16 -4.17 -1.33
N GLN A 52 -2.92 -3.83 -1.67
CA GLN A 52 -1.73 -4.68 -1.51
C GLN A 52 -0.89 -4.30 -0.29
N SER A 53 0.19 -5.05 -0.06
CA SER A 53 1.29 -4.68 0.87
C SER A 53 0.86 -4.50 2.33
N ARG A 54 -0.12 -5.29 2.80
CA ARG A 54 -0.53 -5.30 4.23
C ARG A 54 0.59 -5.87 5.09
N VAL A 55 0.85 -5.23 6.24
CA VAL A 55 1.83 -5.72 7.22
C VAL A 55 1.28 -5.69 8.64
N GLY A 56 1.70 -6.67 9.44
CA GLY A 56 1.32 -6.78 10.84
C GLY A 56 -0.14 -7.23 11.05
N PRO A 57 -0.60 -7.22 12.32
CA PRO A 57 -1.86 -7.85 12.71
C PRO A 57 -3.08 -6.91 12.67
N VAL A 58 -2.89 -5.63 12.33
CA VAL A 58 -3.98 -4.64 12.30
C VAL A 58 -4.89 -4.85 11.09
N GLU A 59 -6.09 -4.29 11.11
CA GLU A 59 -6.96 -4.32 9.94
C GLU A 59 -6.54 -3.25 8.92
N TRP A 60 -6.47 -3.65 7.66
CA TRP A 60 -6.10 -2.80 6.52
C TRP A 60 -7.29 -2.64 5.58
N LEU A 61 -7.22 -1.66 4.68
CA LEU A 61 -8.22 -1.49 3.63
C LEU A 61 -8.44 -2.78 2.83
N LYS A 62 -9.70 -3.04 2.52
CA LYS A 62 -10.18 -4.22 1.79
C LYS A 62 -10.83 -3.82 0.47
N PRO A 63 -10.88 -4.71 -0.53
CA PRO A 63 -10.42 -6.10 -0.50
C PRO A 63 -8.89 -6.22 -0.56
N TYR A 64 -8.33 -7.27 0.04
CA TYR A 64 -6.90 -7.56 -0.07
C TYR A 64 -6.58 -8.14 -1.45
N THR A 65 -5.47 -7.75 -2.05
CA THR A 65 -5.09 -8.19 -3.40
C THR A 65 -5.05 -9.72 -3.53
N GLU A 66 -4.46 -10.41 -2.54
CA GLU A 66 -4.38 -11.88 -2.50
C GLU A 66 -5.77 -12.55 -2.54
N ASP A 67 -6.68 -12.10 -1.67
CA ASP A 67 -8.04 -12.62 -1.57
C ASP A 67 -8.83 -12.33 -2.86
N ALA A 68 -8.71 -11.12 -3.40
CA ALA A 68 -9.39 -10.72 -4.62
C ALA A 68 -8.93 -11.54 -5.85
N LEU A 69 -7.64 -11.88 -5.94
CA LEU A 69 -7.12 -12.73 -7.00
C LEU A 69 -7.69 -14.16 -6.92
N GLN A 70 -7.80 -14.72 -5.71
CA GLN A 70 -8.42 -16.02 -5.49
C GLN A 70 -9.89 -16.02 -5.92
N GLU A 71 -10.67 -15.02 -5.51
CA GLU A 71 -12.07 -14.86 -5.90
C GLU A 71 -12.25 -14.75 -7.43
N LEU A 72 -11.34 -14.08 -8.13
CA LEU A 72 -11.36 -13.99 -9.60
C LEU A 72 -11.07 -15.36 -10.24
N GLY A 73 -10.16 -16.13 -9.66
CA GLY A 73 -9.91 -17.52 -10.06
C GLY A 73 -11.15 -18.41 -9.91
N GLU A 74 -11.88 -18.30 -8.80
CA GLU A 74 -13.15 -19.00 -8.57
C GLU A 74 -14.23 -18.62 -9.60
N LYS A 75 -14.28 -17.34 -9.97
CA LYS A 75 -15.12 -16.81 -11.07
C LYS A 75 -14.63 -17.21 -12.46
N LYS A 76 -13.55 -18.00 -12.55
CA LYS A 76 -12.94 -18.52 -13.78
C LYS A 76 -12.41 -17.44 -14.71
N VAL A 77 -12.02 -16.29 -14.18
CA VAL A 77 -11.28 -15.28 -14.95
C VAL A 77 -9.98 -15.90 -15.48
N LYS A 78 -9.68 -15.67 -16.77
CA LYS A 78 -8.47 -16.20 -17.43
C LYS A 78 -7.51 -15.12 -17.89
N ASP A 79 -8.03 -13.92 -18.14
CA ASP A 79 -7.28 -12.78 -18.66
C ASP A 79 -7.36 -11.63 -17.65
N LEU A 80 -6.22 -11.27 -17.07
CA LEU A 80 -6.09 -10.23 -16.06
C LEU A 80 -5.07 -9.18 -16.50
N LEU A 81 -5.45 -7.91 -16.41
CA LEU A 81 -4.56 -6.76 -16.61
C LEU A 81 -4.46 -5.96 -15.31
N VAL A 82 -3.30 -6.03 -14.65
CA VAL A 82 -3.04 -5.32 -13.40
C VAL A 82 -2.56 -3.89 -13.66
N VAL A 83 -3.14 -2.93 -12.96
CA VAL A 83 -2.82 -1.49 -13.04
C VAL A 83 -2.32 -1.03 -11.67
N PRO A 84 -1.03 -0.71 -11.50
CA PRO A 84 -0.52 -0.12 -10.26
C PRO A 84 -0.97 1.34 -10.18
N ILE A 85 -2.03 1.62 -9.42
CA ILE A 85 -2.72 2.93 -9.46
C ILE A 85 -2.17 3.93 -8.43
N SER A 86 -1.61 3.45 -7.32
CA SER A 86 -1.22 4.32 -6.20
C SER A 86 0.18 4.92 -6.31
N PHE A 87 0.92 4.63 -7.37
CA PHE A 87 2.29 5.09 -7.57
C PHE A 87 2.59 5.35 -9.05
N VAL A 88 3.54 6.25 -9.30
CA VAL A 88 3.84 6.74 -10.66
C VAL A 88 5.14 6.17 -11.24
N SER A 89 5.96 5.49 -10.45
CA SER A 89 7.25 4.92 -10.86
C SER A 89 7.31 3.45 -10.49
N GLU A 90 8.20 2.68 -11.13
CA GLU A 90 8.47 1.30 -10.68
C GLU A 90 9.16 1.30 -9.30
N HIS A 91 8.81 0.31 -8.46
CA HIS A 91 9.36 0.09 -7.13
C HIS A 91 9.18 -1.38 -6.72
N ILE A 92 9.52 -1.73 -5.48
CA ILE A 92 9.46 -3.14 -5.02
C ILE A 92 8.04 -3.70 -5.14
N GLU A 93 7.04 -2.91 -4.79
CA GLU A 93 5.64 -3.29 -4.84
C GLU A 93 5.11 -3.50 -6.29
N THR A 94 5.77 -3.00 -7.34
CA THR A 94 5.42 -3.36 -8.73
C THR A 94 6.25 -4.52 -9.26
N LEU A 95 7.57 -4.45 -9.12
CA LEU A 95 8.51 -5.38 -9.74
C LEU A 95 8.61 -6.72 -9.01
N GLN A 96 8.37 -6.72 -7.70
CA GLN A 96 8.43 -7.91 -6.85
C GLN A 96 7.01 -8.37 -6.49
N GLU A 97 6.23 -7.54 -5.80
CA GLU A 97 4.91 -7.97 -5.33
C GLU A 97 3.97 -8.28 -6.50
N ILE A 98 3.75 -7.33 -7.44
CA ILE A 98 2.83 -7.61 -8.56
C ILE A 98 3.40 -8.61 -9.56
N ASP A 99 4.62 -8.38 -10.05
CA ASP A 99 5.16 -9.16 -11.17
C ASP A 99 5.59 -10.58 -10.80
N ILE A 100 5.90 -10.85 -9.53
CA ILE A 100 6.34 -12.16 -9.06
C ILE A 100 5.29 -12.77 -8.14
N GLU A 101 5.03 -12.16 -6.98
CA GLU A 101 4.24 -12.81 -5.91
C GLU A 101 2.75 -12.91 -6.27
N TYR A 102 2.12 -11.81 -6.67
CA TYR A 102 0.72 -11.79 -7.09
C TYR A 102 0.49 -12.45 -8.44
N ARG A 103 1.50 -12.44 -9.32
CA ARG A 103 1.46 -13.25 -10.55
C ARG A 103 1.37 -14.74 -10.20
N GLU A 104 2.21 -15.23 -9.29
CA GLU A 104 2.20 -16.63 -8.84
C GLU A 104 0.83 -17.00 -8.26
N ILE A 105 0.28 -16.18 -7.35
CA ILE A 105 -1.05 -16.39 -6.77
C ILE A 105 -2.15 -16.39 -7.86
N ALA A 106 -2.09 -15.47 -8.81
CA ALA A 106 -3.05 -15.41 -9.92
C ALA A 106 -2.99 -16.67 -10.80
N GLU A 107 -1.78 -17.13 -11.12
CA GLU A 107 -1.55 -18.32 -11.94
C GLU A 107 -2.04 -19.59 -11.22
N GLU A 108 -1.79 -19.72 -9.92
CA GLU A 108 -2.31 -20.79 -9.07
C GLU A 108 -3.85 -20.79 -8.98
N ALA A 109 -4.46 -19.59 -8.91
CA ALA A 109 -5.91 -19.41 -8.98
C ALA A 109 -6.50 -19.71 -10.37
N GLY A 110 -5.65 -20.01 -11.36
CA GLY A 110 -6.04 -20.44 -12.70
C GLY A 110 -6.21 -19.31 -13.72
N ILE A 111 -5.75 -18.10 -13.41
CA ILE A 111 -5.61 -16.99 -14.37
C ILE A 111 -4.42 -17.32 -15.27
N LYS A 112 -4.63 -17.32 -16.60
CA LYS A 112 -3.62 -17.81 -17.56
C LYS A 112 -2.82 -16.69 -18.20
N ASN A 113 -3.49 -15.57 -18.43
CA ASN A 113 -2.90 -14.42 -19.09
C ASN A 113 -2.85 -13.29 -18.07
N PHE A 114 -1.70 -13.13 -17.42
CA PHE A 114 -1.42 -12.07 -16.48
C PHE A 114 -0.48 -11.05 -17.11
N GLN A 115 -0.93 -9.80 -17.20
CA GLN A 115 -0.12 -8.68 -17.66
C GLN A 115 -0.23 -7.53 -16.66
N ARG A 116 0.84 -6.77 -16.50
CA ARG A 116 0.86 -5.55 -15.70
C ARG A 116 1.10 -4.35 -16.61
N VAL A 117 0.35 -3.28 -16.41
CA VAL A 117 0.61 -1.99 -17.06
C VAL A 117 1.89 -1.38 -16.46
N PRO A 118 2.85 -0.92 -17.28
CA PRO A 118 4.02 -0.22 -16.76
C PRO A 118 3.60 1.00 -15.93
N ALA A 119 4.34 1.30 -14.87
CA ALA A 119 4.17 2.55 -14.16
C ALA A 119 4.41 3.74 -15.11
N LEU A 120 3.83 4.90 -14.78
CA LEU A 120 3.87 6.08 -15.64
C LEU A 120 5.30 6.51 -15.99
N ASN A 121 6.23 6.36 -15.04
CA ASN A 121 7.65 6.71 -15.15
C ASN A 121 7.82 8.08 -15.84
N THR A 122 8.41 8.08 -17.04
CA THR A 122 8.68 9.28 -17.84
C THR A 122 7.77 9.38 -19.07
N HIS A 123 6.59 8.75 -19.04
CA HIS A 123 5.65 8.80 -20.15
C HIS A 123 5.34 10.26 -20.53
N PRO A 124 5.49 10.67 -21.80
CA PRO A 124 5.42 12.08 -22.19
C PRO A 124 4.13 12.78 -21.72
N ILE A 125 2.97 12.11 -21.88
CA ILE A 125 1.67 12.66 -21.44
C ILE A 125 1.65 12.91 -19.91
N PHE A 126 2.29 12.06 -19.11
CA PHE A 126 2.35 12.24 -17.67
C PHE A 126 3.21 13.46 -17.31
N ILE A 127 4.40 13.59 -17.91
CA ILE A 127 5.29 14.74 -17.72
C ILE A 127 4.61 16.05 -18.15
N ASP A 128 3.93 16.04 -19.31
CA ASP A 128 3.17 17.20 -19.80
C ASP A 128 2.00 17.55 -18.87
N SER A 129 1.36 16.55 -18.27
CA SER A 129 0.28 16.76 -17.29
C SER A 129 0.81 17.41 -16.01
N LEU A 130 1.96 16.96 -15.49
CA LEU A 130 2.60 17.59 -14.33
C LEU A 130 2.98 19.04 -14.62
N ALA A 131 3.58 19.31 -15.78
CA ALA A 131 3.92 20.67 -16.21
C ALA A 131 2.66 21.55 -16.33
N SER A 132 1.57 21.00 -16.86
CA SER A 132 0.29 21.69 -16.98
C SER A 132 -0.30 22.03 -15.62
N LEU A 133 -0.31 21.09 -14.66
CA LEU A 133 -0.79 21.31 -13.29
C LEU A 133 -0.04 22.46 -12.60
N VAL A 134 1.30 22.48 -12.71
CA VAL A 134 2.12 23.57 -12.14
C VAL A 134 1.81 24.90 -12.82
N THR A 135 1.76 24.91 -14.16
CA THR A 135 1.50 26.14 -14.93
C THR A 135 0.10 26.70 -14.67
N GLU A 136 -0.89 25.84 -14.47
CA GLU A 136 -2.24 26.24 -14.10
C GLU A 136 -2.30 26.78 -12.67
N SER A 137 -1.64 26.11 -11.73
CA SER A 137 -1.53 26.58 -10.33
C SER A 137 -0.94 27.99 -10.24
N LEU A 138 0.09 28.29 -11.05
CA LEU A 138 0.71 29.63 -11.11
C LEU A 138 -0.21 30.75 -11.62
N LYS A 139 -1.34 30.42 -12.27
CA LYS A 139 -2.34 31.42 -12.70
C LYS A 139 -3.32 31.78 -11.58
N GLY A 140 -3.42 30.95 -10.56
CA GLY A 140 -4.24 31.19 -9.38
C GLY A 140 -3.56 32.12 -8.37
N PRO A 141 -4.30 32.63 -7.37
CA PRO A 141 -3.69 33.30 -6.24
C PRO A 141 -2.77 32.33 -5.48
N PRO A 142 -1.65 32.80 -4.90
CA PRO A 142 -0.87 32.00 -3.98
C PRO A 142 -1.76 31.51 -2.84
N CYS A 143 -1.68 30.22 -2.53
CA CYS A 143 -2.41 29.60 -1.44
C CYS A 143 -1.43 28.99 -0.43
N ASN A 144 -1.79 29.07 0.85
CA ASN A 144 -1.08 28.37 1.91
C ASN A 144 -1.51 26.91 1.96
N PHE A 145 -0.64 26.03 2.47
CA PHE A 145 -0.97 24.61 2.63
C PHE A 145 -2.28 24.39 3.40
N SER A 146 -2.55 25.20 4.42
CA SER A 146 -3.78 25.20 5.22
C SER A 146 -5.05 25.59 4.46
N GLU A 147 -4.92 26.22 3.29
CA GLU A 147 -6.02 26.66 2.44
C GLU A 147 -6.34 25.63 1.34
N VAL A 148 -5.41 24.73 1.04
CA VAL A 148 -5.53 23.73 -0.03
C VAL A 148 -5.97 22.38 0.51
N ILE A 149 -5.39 21.97 1.64
CA ILE A 149 -5.82 20.78 2.35
C ILE A 149 -6.82 21.25 3.40
N HIS A 150 -8.01 20.68 3.41
CA HIS A 150 -8.96 20.76 4.53
C HIS A 150 -8.98 19.40 5.21
N PRO A 151 -7.95 19.06 6.02
CA PRO A 151 -8.06 17.90 6.87
C PRO A 151 -9.36 18.08 7.67
N LYS A 152 -10.16 17.02 7.81
CA LYS A 152 -11.19 17.05 8.87
C LYS A 152 -10.48 17.45 10.18
N GLU A 153 -11.14 18.21 11.05
CA GLU A 153 -10.51 18.71 12.30
C GLU A 153 -9.81 17.60 13.13
N ASN A 154 -10.20 16.34 12.92
CA ASN A 154 -9.66 15.15 13.59
C ASN A 154 -8.60 14.37 12.79
N MET A 155 -8.12 14.88 11.66
CA MET A 155 -7.14 14.18 10.83
C MET A 155 -5.75 14.20 11.45
N LYS A 156 -5.35 13.03 11.95
CA LYS A 156 -4.02 12.76 12.49
C LYS A 156 -3.08 12.37 11.35
N MET A 157 -2.08 13.19 11.06
CA MET A 157 -0.98 12.84 10.16
C MET A 157 -0.07 11.79 10.82
N TYR A 158 -0.14 10.52 10.43
CA TYR A 158 0.68 9.46 11.05
C TYR A 158 2.13 9.41 10.53
N PRO A 159 3.10 8.97 11.36
CA PRO A 159 3.01 8.77 12.80
C PRO A 159 3.39 10.05 13.56
N GLN A 160 2.51 10.55 14.43
CA GLN A 160 2.85 11.59 15.41
C GLN A 160 3.07 11.01 16.82
N GLU A 161 3.57 9.78 16.95
CA GLU A 161 4.09 9.37 18.25
C GLU A 161 5.39 10.12 18.52
N ARG A 162 5.24 11.35 19.07
CA ARG A 162 6.29 11.93 19.91
C ARG A 162 6.60 10.88 20.96
N TRP A 163 7.88 10.75 21.31
CA TRP A 163 8.30 9.88 22.40
C TRP A 163 7.39 10.11 23.63
N GLU A 164 6.53 9.15 23.94
CA GLU A 164 5.62 9.23 25.07
C GLU A 164 5.88 8.01 25.95
N TRP A 165 6.12 8.29 27.24
CA TRP A 165 6.25 7.25 28.24
C TRP A 165 4.85 6.67 28.55
N GLY A 166 4.55 5.48 28.06
CA GLY A 166 3.26 4.83 28.31
C GLY A 166 2.95 3.62 27.42
N MET A 167 1.76 3.03 27.63
CA MET A 167 1.18 1.97 26.80
C MET A 167 0.41 2.62 25.63
N THR A 168 1.07 2.85 24.49
CA THR A 168 0.42 3.33 23.25
C THR A 168 0.21 2.20 22.25
N THR A 169 -0.67 2.43 21.27
CA THR A 169 -1.15 1.50 20.24
C THR A 169 -0.18 1.30 19.07
N ALA A 170 1.10 1.62 19.23
CA ALA A 170 2.13 1.32 18.25
C ALA A 170 2.44 -0.18 18.21
N ALA A 171 1.70 -0.91 17.38
CA ALA A 171 1.94 -2.31 17.04
C ALA A 171 3.37 -2.58 16.49
N GLU A 172 4.13 -1.54 16.16
CA GLU A 172 5.53 -1.63 15.70
C GLU A 172 6.55 -1.63 16.84
N VAL A 173 6.17 -1.20 18.05
CA VAL A 173 7.10 -1.08 19.18
C VAL A 173 7.20 -2.38 19.99
N TRP A 174 6.28 -3.34 19.84
CA TRP A 174 6.38 -4.62 20.56
C TRP A 174 7.59 -5.45 20.12
N ASN A 175 7.86 -5.51 18.81
CA ASN A 175 9.06 -6.14 18.26
C ASN A 175 10.34 -5.41 18.72
N GLY A 176 10.33 -4.08 18.72
CA GLY A 176 11.46 -3.27 19.21
C GLY A 176 11.71 -3.40 20.72
N ARG A 177 10.65 -3.50 21.54
CA ARG A 177 10.74 -3.65 23.00
C ARG A 177 11.18 -5.06 23.39
N LEU A 178 10.68 -6.11 22.72
CA LEU A 178 11.19 -7.46 22.91
C LEU A 178 12.66 -7.58 22.48
N ALA A 179 13.04 -6.96 21.36
CA ALA A 179 14.44 -6.90 20.93
C ALA A 179 15.32 -6.14 21.94
N MET A 180 14.85 -5.02 22.49
CA MET A 180 15.56 -4.26 23.53
C MET A 180 15.69 -5.04 24.85
N LEU A 181 14.63 -5.73 25.29
CA LEU A 181 14.68 -6.60 26.47
C LEU A 181 15.65 -7.77 26.24
N GLY A 182 15.64 -8.37 25.05
CA GLY A 182 16.62 -9.38 24.65
C GLY A 182 18.05 -8.84 24.66
N PHE A 183 18.27 -7.63 24.15
CA PHE A 183 19.58 -6.98 24.16
C PHE A 183 20.06 -6.65 25.58
N PHE A 184 19.19 -6.14 26.45
CA PHE A 184 19.53 -5.88 27.86
C PHE A 184 19.81 -7.17 28.63
N ALA A 185 19.05 -8.24 28.40
CA ALA A 185 19.32 -9.55 28.98
C ALA A 185 20.69 -10.08 28.54
N LEU A 186 21.01 -9.97 27.24
CA LEU A 186 22.32 -10.36 26.70
C LEU A 186 23.48 -9.56 27.32
N LEU A 187 23.29 -8.25 27.49
CA LEU A 187 24.30 -7.35 28.05
C LEU A 187 24.51 -7.61 29.55
N LEU A 188 23.44 -7.94 30.29
CA LEU A 188 23.50 -8.39 31.68
C LEU A 188 24.21 -9.74 31.80
N GLU A 189 23.95 -10.71 30.91
CA GLU A 189 24.65 -11.99 30.88
C GLU A 189 26.15 -11.79 30.64
N LEU A 190 26.53 -10.93 29.68
CA LEU A 190 27.93 -10.59 29.36
C LEU A 190 28.68 -9.95 30.54
N ILE A 191 28.02 -9.09 31.31
CA ILE A 191 28.64 -8.41 32.46
C ILE A 191 28.68 -9.31 33.70
N SER A 192 27.61 -10.07 33.94
CA SER A 192 27.48 -10.90 35.16
C SER A 192 28.17 -12.26 35.03
N GLY A 193 28.48 -12.71 33.81
CA GLY A 193 29.06 -14.03 33.55
C GLY A 193 28.12 -15.20 33.86
N HIS A 194 26.83 -14.93 34.07
CA HIS A 194 25.83 -15.91 34.46
C HIS A 194 24.59 -15.76 33.58
N GLY A 195 24.17 -16.86 32.95
CA GLY A 195 22.99 -16.86 32.10
C GLY A 195 22.86 -18.13 31.25
N PRO A 196 21.70 -18.38 30.62
CA PRO A 196 21.48 -19.51 29.73
C PRO A 196 22.52 -19.62 28.60
N LEU A 197 23.03 -18.52 28.04
CA LEU A 197 24.07 -18.60 26.99
C LEU A 197 25.43 -19.04 27.55
N HIS A 198 25.81 -18.57 28.74
CA HIS A 198 26.99 -19.08 29.46
C HIS A 198 26.82 -20.55 29.90
N PHE A 199 25.61 -20.95 30.31
CA PHE A 199 25.29 -22.32 30.74
C PHE A 199 25.41 -23.34 29.59
N VAL A 200 25.12 -22.92 28.37
CA VAL A 200 25.24 -23.74 27.15
C VAL A 200 26.59 -23.52 26.44
N GLY A 201 27.46 -22.64 26.97
CA GLY A 201 28.82 -22.40 26.46
C GLY A 201 28.90 -21.59 25.17
N LEU A 202 27.88 -20.77 24.89
CA LEU A 202 27.78 -19.92 23.69
C LEU A 202 28.35 -18.50 23.88
N LEU A 203 28.50 -18.06 25.14
CA LEU A 203 29.19 -16.84 25.58
C LEU A 203 30.23 -17.24 26.64
#